data_AF-A0A2E5YFW7-F1
#
_entry.id   AF-A0A2E5YFW7-F1
#
_cell.length_a   1.000
_cell.length_b   1.000
_cell.length_c   1.000
_cell.angle_alpha   90.00
_cell.angle_beta   90.00
_cell.angle_gamma   90.00
#
_symmetry.space_group_name_H-M   'P 1'
#
loop_
_entity.id
_entity.type
_entity.pdbx_description
1 polymer ?
#
loop_
_entity_poly.entity_id
_entity_poly.type
_entity_poly.pdbx_seq_one_letter_code
_entity_poly.pdbx_strand_id
1 'polypeptide(L)'
;MPGPALSKMGIDHRPRKGGHGRHAEDGLPWAHTVFGNLKTWLRCAYHGVSPTHLQRYLNEFQFRFNRRWHETDLFSPVWHAAIEADPFPYRHLTAERTG
;
A
#
# COMPACT_ATOMS: atom_id res chain seq x y z
N MET A 1 10.33 25.68 -2.53
CA MET A 1 8.95 26.16 -2.68
C MET A 1 8.02 24.95 -2.74
N PRO A 2 6.98 24.83 -1.89
CA PRO A 2 6.02 23.72 -1.98
C PRO A 2 5.30 23.80 -3.34
N GLY A 3 5.08 22.65 -3.97
CA GLY A 3 4.44 22.60 -5.28
C GLY A 3 3.01 23.15 -5.23
N PRO A 4 2.53 23.84 -6.29
CA PRO A 4 1.32 24.68 -6.27
C PRO A 4 -0.01 23.94 -6.08
N ALA A 5 -0.04 22.61 -6.03
CA ALA A 5 -1.29 21.84 -5.99
C ALA A 5 -1.94 21.78 -4.59
N LEU A 6 -1.16 21.51 -3.53
CA LEU A 6 -1.71 21.30 -2.18
C LEU A 6 -2.12 22.60 -1.47
N SER A 7 -1.39 23.69 -1.74
CA SER A 7 -1.71 25.01 -1.20
C SER A 7 -3.07 25.53 -1.70
N LYS A 8 -3.44 25.23 -2.96
CA LYS A 8 -4.77 25.56 -3.51
C LYS A 8 -5.92 24.85 -2.81
N MET A 9 -5.65 23.74 -2.12
CA MET A 9 -6.64 23.00 -1.33
C MET A 9 -6.67 23.43 0.15
N GLY A 10 -5.94 24.50 0.52
CA GLY A 10 -5.85 24.96 1.91
C GLY A 10 -5.01 24.07 2.82
N ILE A 11 -4.24 23.14 2.25
CA ILE A 11 -3.41 22.19 3.02
C ILE A 11 -2.03 22.82 3.23
N ASP A 12 -1.66 23.05 4.50
CA ASP A 12 -0.31 23.49 4.89
C ASP A 12 0.71 22.35 4.69
N HIS A 13 1.18 22.21 3.46
CA HIS A 13 2.21 21.25 3.11
C HIS A 13 3.59 21.83 3.39
N ARG A 14 4.23 21.34 4.46
CA ARG A 14 5.62 21.68 4.83
C ARG A 14 6.60 20.62 4.31
N PRO A 15 7.20 20.80 3.11
CA PRO A 15 8.13 19.82 2.58
C PRO A 15 9.34 19.70 3.49
N ARG A 16 9.62 18.50 4.00
CA ARG A 16 10.89 18.17 4.65
C ARG A 16 11.76 17.45 3.63
N LYS A 17 13.01 17.89 3.47
CA LYS A 17 13.99 17.12 2.71
C LYS A 17 14.36 15.91 3.55
N GLY A 18 14.12 14.71 3.04
CA GLY A 18 14.67 13.49 3.64
C GLY A 18 16.20 13.56 3.60
N GLY A 19 16.86 13.36 4.74
CA GLY A 19 18.32 13.23 4.77
C GLY A 19 18.78 11.89 4.20
N HIS A 20 20.04 11.80 3.77
CA HIS A 20 20.71 10.51 3.57
C HIS A 20 21.25 9.98 4.91
N GLY A 21 21.24 8.66 5.09
CA GLY A 21 21.75 8.00 6.31
C GLY A 21 20.82 8.18 7.52
N ARG A 22 21.40 8.23 8.72
CA ARG A 22 20.68 8.26 10.02
C ARG A 22 19.70 9.44 10.19
N HIS A 23 19.82 10.47 9.35
CA HIS A 23 18.92 11.65 9.32
C HIS A 23 17.67 11.46 8.44
N ALA A 24 17.48 10.29 7.81
CA ALA A 24 16.25 9.95 7.09
C ALA A 24 15.07 9.66 8.04
N GLU A 25 15.37 9.42 9.32
CA GLU A 25 14.45 8.85 10.32
C GLU A 25 13.55 9.91 10.98
N ASP A 26 13.86 11.20 10.85
CA ASP A 26 13.20 12.31 11.57
C ASP A 26 11.73 12.54 11.18
N GLY A 27 11.25 11.92 10.10
CA GLY A 27 9.86 12.03 9.64
C GLY A 27 9.10 10.71 9.58
N LEU A 28 9.78 9.61 9.27
CA LEU A 28 9.18 8.29 9.08
C LEU A 28 10.14 7.20 9.59
N PRO A 29 10.32 7.07 10.91
CA PRO A 29 11.34 6.19 11.49
C PRO A 29 11.16 4.71 11.10
N TRP A 30 9.93 4.30 10.79
CA TRP A 30 9.60 2.91 10.44
C TRP A 30 9.56 2.64 8.93
N ALA A 31 9.84 3.61 8.07
CA ALA A 31 9.69 3.45 6.62
C ALA A 31 10.52 2.27 6.08
N HIS A 32 11.78 2.18 6.47
CA HIS A 32 12.65 1.07 6.06
C HIS A 32 12.15 -0.28 6.56
N THR A 33 11.65 -0.35 7.79
CA THR A 33 11.06 -1.57 8.36
C THR A 33 9.81 -1.99 7.60
N VAL A 34 8.90 -1.05 7.31
CA VAL A 34 7.68 -1.32 6.53
C VAL A 34 8.03 -1.81 5.13
N PHE A 35 9.00 -1.19 4.46
CA PHE A 35 9.47 -1.65 3.15
C PHE A 35 10.17 -3.01 3.20
N GLY A 36 10.93 -3.29 4.26
CA GLY A 36 11.51 -4.62 4.51
C GLY A 36 10.43 -5.68 4.64
N ASN A 37 9.39 -5.40 5.45
CA ASN A 37 8.26 -6.29 5.65
C ASN A 37 7.47 -6.52 4.36
N LEU A 38 7.21 -5.47 3.58
CA LEU A 38 6.55 -5.58 2.27
C LEU A 38 7.33 -6.51 1.34
N LYS A 39 8.65 -6.31 1.21
CA LYS A 39 9.51 -7.15 0.36
C LYS A 39 9.53 -8.61 0.82
N THR A 40 9.58 -8.86 2.12
CA THR A 40 9.54 -10.22 2.66
C THR A 40 8.19 -10.88 2.43
N TRP A 41 7.09 -10.17 2.71
CA TRP A 41 5.75 -10.67 2.47
C TRP A 41 5.50 -11.00 1.00
N LEU A 42 5.88 -10.11 0.06
CA LEU A 42 5.74 -10.37 -1.38
C LEU A 42 6.47 -11.65 -1.81
N ARG A 43 7.70 -11.86 -1.32
CA ARG A 43 8.52 -13.04 -1.64
C ARG A 43 7.97 -14.33 -1.04
N CYS A 44 7.30 -14.25 0.12
CA CYS A 44 6.72 -15.42 0.78
C CYS A 44 5.34 -15.79 0.22
N ALA A 45 4.51 -14.80 -0.11
CA ALA A 45 3.12 -15.01 -0.51
C ALA A 45 2.97 -15.29 -2.02
N TYR A 46 3.89 -14.80 -2.86
CA TYR A 46 3.78 -14.91 -4.31
C TYR A 46 5.09 -15.39 -4.93
N HIS A 47 4.97 -16.19 -5.99
CA HIS A 47 6.12 -16.62 -6.81
C HIS A 47 6.70 -15.50 -7.66
N GLY A 48 5.93 -14.44 -7.92
CA GLY A 48 6.36 -13.28 -8.70
C GLY A 48 5.40 -12.12 -8.54
N VAL A 49 5.89 -10.90 -8.80
CA VAL A 49 5.10 -9.67 -8.67
C VAL A 49 4.90 -9.07 -10.06
N SER A 50 3.64 -9.08 -10.52
CA SER A 50 3.24 -8.43 -11.76
C SER A 50 3.12 -6.91 -11.58
N PRO A 51 3.78 -6.07 -12.40
CA PRO A 51 3.61 -4.62 -12.35
C PRO A 51 2.15 -4.19 -12.56
N THR A 52 1.40 -4.89 -13.41
CA THR A 52 0.00 -4.59 -13.73
C THR A 52 -0.93 -4.76 -12.52
N HIS A 53 -0.53 -5.61 -11.57
CA HIS A 53 -1.29 -5.88 -10.35
C HIS A 53 -0.68 -5.23 -9.10
N LEU A 54 0.32 -4.35 -9.26
CA LEU A 54 1.10 -3.79 -8.14
C LEU A 54 0.19 -3.20 -7.05
N GLN A 55 -0.81 -2.41 -7.43
CA GLN A 55 -1.71 -1.80 -6.46
C GLN A 55 -2.51 -2.82 -5.65
N ARG A 56 -2.85 -3.99 -6.22
CA ARG A 56 -3.56 -5.04 -5.50
C ARG A 56 -2.69 -5.65 -4.41
N TYR A 57 -1.43 -5.93 -4.73
CA TYR A 57 -0.48 -6.42 -3.74
C TYR A 57 -0.28 -5.41 -2.59
N LEU A 58 -0.19 -4.12 -2.92
CA LEU A 58 -0.05 -3.07 -1.91
C LEU A 58 -1.31 -2.94 -1.03
N ASN A 59 -2.50 -3.02 -1.62
CA ASN A 59 -3.75 -2.99 -0.87
C ASN A 59 -3.87 -4.19 0.08
N GLU A 60 -3.54 -5.40 -0.38
CA GLU A 60 -3.54 -6.59 0.49
C GLU A 60 -2.50 -6.47 1.60
N PHE A 61 -1.27 -6.04 1.28
CA PHE A 61 -0.24 -5.80 2.29
C PHE A 61 -0.72 -4.81 3.35
N GLN A 62 -1.26 -3.66 2.94
CA GLN A 62 -1.79 -2.65 3.86
C GLN A 62 -2.90 -3.22 4.74
N PHE A 63 -3.84 -3.97 4.15
CA PHE A 63 -4.94 -4.60 4.87
C PHE A 63 -4.42 -5.53 5.98
N ARG A 64 -3.46 -6.41 5.65
CA ARG A 64 -2.85 -7.37 6.59
C ARG A 64 -1.95 -6.68 7.61
N PHE A 65 -1.11 -5.74 7.18
CA PHE A 65 -0.16 -5.04 8.03
C PHE A 65 -0.87 -4.24 9.14
N ASN A 66 -1.95 -3.55 8.79
CA ASN A 66 -2.74 -2.77 9.76
C ASN A 66 -3.49 -3.66 10.77
N ARG A 67 -3.72 -4.93 10.44
CA ARG A 67 -4.46 -5.90 11.27
C ARG A 67 -3.60 -7.05 11.78
N ARG A 68 -2.27 -6.96 11.68
CA ARG A 68 -1.35 -8.07 11.97
C ARG A 68 -1.35 -8.59 13.41
N TRP A 69 -2.03 -7.90 14.33
CA TRP A 69 -2.22 -8.35 15.71
C TRP A 69 -3.63 -8.90 15.99
N HIS A 70 -4.49 -8.90 14.97
CA HIS A 70 -5.89 -9.34 15.02
C HIS A 70 -6.15 -10.32 13.88
N GLU A 71 -5.25 -11.30 13.73
CA GLU A 71 -5.22 -12.23 12.60
C GLU A 71 -6.49 -13.10 12.54
N THR A 72 -7.01 -13.47 13.71
CA THR A 72 -8.25 -14.25 13.86
C THR A 72 -9.47 -13.51 13.33
N ASP A 73 -9.39 -12.18 13.24
CA ASP A 73 -10.51 -11.31 12.91
C ASP A 73 -10.46 -10.81 11.47
N LEU A 74 -9.58 -11.38 10.62
CA LEU A 74 -9.45 -10.98 9.22
C LEU A 74 -10.65 -11.41 8.36
N PHE A 75 -11.33 -12.48 8.74
CA PHE A 75 -12.41 -13.06 7.93
C PHE A 75 -13.60 -12.10 7.76
N SER A 76 -14.13 -11.57 8.86
CA SER A 76 -15.34 -10.73 8.83
C SER A 76 -15.14 -9.44 7.99
N PRO A 77 -14.05 -8.66 8.15
CA PRO A 77 -13.79 -7.49 7.31
C PRO A 77 -13.65 -7.81 5.82
N VAL A 78 -13.01 -8.94 5.47
CA VAL A 78 -12.91 -9.36 4.06
C VAL A 78 -14.28 -9.71 3.51
N TRP A 79 -15.09 -10.42 4.29
CA TRP A 79 -16.44 -10.81 3.90
C TRP A 79 -17.35 -9.59 3.71
N HIS A 80 -17.33 -8.64 4.64
CA HIS A 80 -18.05 -7.36 4.49
C HIS A 80 -17.60 -6.59 3.25
N ALA A 81 -16.29 -6.44 3.04
CA ALA A 81 -15.77 -5.77 1.85
C ALA A 81 -16.18 -6.47 0.54
N ALA A 82 -16.28 -7.80 0.54
CA ALA A 82 -16.71 -8.56 -0.64
C ALA A 82 -18.19 -8.35 -0.98
N ILE A 83 -19.05 -8.12 0.02
CA ILE A 83 -20.48 -7.84 -0.19
C ILE A 83 -20.70 -6.42 -0.67
N GLU A 84 -19.94 -5.46 -0.15
CA GLU A 84 -20.06 -4.04 -0.50
C GLU A 84 -19.39 -3.71 -1.84
N ALA A 85 -18.44 -4.52 -2.29
CA ALA A 85 -17.71 -4.26 -3.51
C ALA A 85 -18.55 -4.51 -4.77
N ASP A 86 -18.35 -3.66 -5.78
CA ASP A 86 -18.88 -3.88 -7.12
C ASP A 86 -18.37 -5.21 -7.70
N PRO A 87 -19.17 -5.89 -8.55
CA PRO A 87 -18.75 -7.11 -9.22
C PRO A 87 -17.40 -6.94 -9.93
N PHE A 88 -16.50 -7.88 -9.70
CA PHE A 88 -15.13 -7.84 -10.22
C PHE A 88 -14.92 -8.93 -11.28
N PRO A 89 -15.27 -8.68 -12.56
CA PRO A 89 -15.26 -9.70 -13.60
C PRO A 89 -13.85 -10.17 -13.97
N TYR A 90 -13.75 -11.36 -14.55
CA TYR A 90 -12.48 -12.05 -14.87
C TYR A 90 -11.48 -11.16 -15.62
N ARG A 91 -11.93 -10.38 -16.60
CA ARG A 91 -11.09 -9.42 -17.36
C ARG A 91 -10.40 -8.35 -16.51
N HIS A 92 -10.88 -8.08 -15.30
CA HIS A 92 -10.21 -7.17 -14.38
C HIS A 92 -9.28 -7.93 -13.40
N LEU A 93 -9.48 -9.24 -13.22
CA LEU A 93 -8.61 -10.13 -12.44
C LEU A 93 -7.35 -10.47 -13.22
N THR A 94 -7.52 -10.96 -14.45
CA THR A 94 -6.45 -11.03 -15.43
C THR A 94 -6.28 -9.63 -15.95
N ALA A 95 -5.29 -8.89 -15.48
CA ALA A 95 -5.00 -7.60 -16.04
C ALA A 95 -4.47 -7.83 -17.47
N GLU A 96 -5.40 -7.95 -18.42
CA GLU A 96 -5.08 -7.96 -19.85
C GLU A 96 -4.25 -6.70 -20.10
N ARG A 97 -3.19 -6.85 -20.89
CA ARG A 97 -2.36 -5.72 -21.32
C ARG A 97 -3.31 -4.72 -21.96
N THR A 98 -3.64 -3.65 -21.26
CA THR A 98 -4.11 -2.44 -21.92
C THR A 98 -2.98 -2.07 -22.89
N GLY A 99 -3.30 -2.15 -24.18
CA GLY A 99 -2.36 -2.16 -25.30
C GLY A 99 -1.33 -1.04 -25.27
#